data_AF-A0A945Z159-F1
#
_entry.id   AF-A0A945Z159-F1
#
_cell.length_a   1.000
_cell.length_b   1.000
_cell.length_c   1.000
_cell.angle_alpha   90.00
_cell.angle_beta   90.00
_cell.angle_gamma   90.00
#
_symmetry.space_group_name_H-M   'P 1'
#
loop_
_entity.id
_entity.type
_entity.pdbx_description
1 polymer ?
#
loop_
_entity_poly.entity_id
_entity_poly.type
_entity_poly.pdbx_seq_one_letter_code
_entity_poly.pdbx_strand_id
1 'polypeptide(L)'
;MKIRNGFVSNSSSSSFCIYGVCIDYDAFRNITDDNKKFLLDRHNEISTERDQKDNFEDYFDFFMEDEPYVIVEDIGDRTELSFWTLPYTDTVYVGISYDTIKDKETGEEFKERVRNLVKELFGDSINENSFGVHSEAWRS
;
A
#
# COMPACT_ATOMS: atom_id res chain seq x y z
N MET A 1 16.60 -36.94 -10.79
CA MET A 1 16.04 -35.81 -10.02
C MET A 1 17.08 -35.35 -9.01
N LYS A 2 17.49 -34.08 -9.07
CA LYS A 2 17.92 -33.29 -7.90
C LYS A 2 17.62 -31.84 -8.24
N ILE A 3 16.33 -31.52 -8.19
CA ILE A 3 15.87 -30.14 -7.99
C ILE A 3 16.52 -29.71 -6.67
N ARG A 4 17.29 -28.62 -6.70
CA ARG A 4 17.87 -28.04 -5.48
C ARG A 4 16.71 -27.38 -4.73
N ASN A 5 16.08 -28.15 -3.85
CA ASN A 5 15.14 -27.65 -2.84
C ASN A 5 15.92 -26.82 -1.82
N GLY A 6 16.16 -25.55 -2.14
CA GLY A 6 16.98 -24.68 -1.30
C GLY A 6 16.78 -23.19 -1.51
N PHE A 7 15.65 -22.73 -2.07
CA PHE A 7 15.19 -21.38 -1.77
C PHE A 7 14.10 -21.48 -0.72
N VAL A 8 14.56 -21.57 0.52
CA VAL A 8 13.77 -21.11 1.65
C VAL A 8 13.78 -19.59 1.51
N SER A 9 12.70 -18.98 1.03
CA SER A 9 12.52 -17.52 1.15
C SER A 9 12.31 -17.19 2.62
N ASN A 10 13.40 -17.21 3.38
CA ASN A 10 13.50 -16.35 4.53
C ASN A 10 14.22 -15.09 4.07
N SER A 11 13.47 -14.06 3.71
CA SER A 11 13.99 -12.70 3.69
C SER A 11 12.87 -11.72 4.02
N SER A 12 12.45 -11.69 5.28
CA SER A 12 11.86 -10.49 5.90
C SER A 12 12.97 -9.44 6.05
N SER A 13 13.51 -9.00 4.92
CA SER A 13 14.49 -7.94 4.79
C SER A 13 14.32 -7.29 3.42
N SER A 14 13.07 -6.98 3.04
CA SER A 14 12.78 -6.22 1.84
C SER A 14 13.11 -4.76 2.12
N SER A 15 14.33 -4.36 1.78
CA SER A 15 14.67 -2.94 1.70
C SER A 15 13.80 -2.26 0.66
N PHE A 16 13.28 -1.08 0.95
CA PHE A 16 12.50 -0.29 0.00
C PHE A 16 13.11 1.09 -0.21
N CYS A 17 12.81 1.70 -1.36
CA CYS A 17 13.09 3.11 -1.64
C CYS A 17 11.93 3.65 -2.48
N ILE A 18 11.10 4.50 -1.88
CA ILE A 18 9.93 5.07 -2.52
C ILE A 18 9.97 6.59 -2.45
N TYR A 19 9.28 7.24 -3.38
CA TYR A 19 8.77 8.58 -3.17
C TYR A 19 7.32 8.46 -2.72
N GLY A 20 6.92 9.18 -1.68
CA GLY A 20 5.60 9.02 -1.09
C GLY A 20 5.47 9.69 0.26
N VAL A 21 4.62 9.15 1.12
CA VAL A 21 4.34 9.64 2.47
C VAL A 21 4.56 8.55 3.51
N CYS A 22 4.78 9.00 4.74
CA CYS A 22 4.83 8.18 5.94
C CYS A 22 3.63 8.59 6.80
N ILE A 23 2.70 7.66 7.01
CA ILE A 23 1.46 7.89 7.78
C ILE A 23 1.34 6.87 8.89
N ASP A 24 0.58 7.21 9.93
CA ASP A 24 0.22 6.24 10.96
C ASP A 24 -1.05 5.45 10.59
N TYR A 25 -1.35 4.38 11.32
CA TYR A 25 -2.55 3.59 11.10
C TYR A 25 -3.85 4.38 11.31
N ASP A 26 -3.86 5.42 12.14
CA ASP A 26 -5.05 6.25 12.31
C ASP A 26 -5.33 7.10 11.06
N ALA A 27 -4.30 7.70 10.48
CA ALA A 27 -4.38 8.36 9.18
C ALA A 27 -4.75 7.37 8.06
N PHE A 28 -4.26 6.13 8.12
CA PHE A 28 -4.64 5.09 7.18
C PHE A 28 -6.11 4.68 7.30
N ARG A 29 -6.66 4.58 8.52
CA ARG A 29 -8.10 4.31 8.75
C ARG A 29 -9.01 5.38 8.17
N ASN A 30 -8.51 6.61 8.05
CA ASN A 30 -9.24 7.76 7.51
C ASN A 30 -9.29 7.80 5.97
N ILE A 31 -9.02 6.69 5.27
CA ILE A 31 -9.37 6.56 3.85
C ILE A 31 -10.85 6.92 3.69
N THR A 32 -11.15 7.80 2.73
CA THR A 32 -12.50 8.34 2.55
C THR A 32 -13.49 7.22 2.21
N ASP A 33 -14.76 7.36 2.62
CA ASP A 33 -15.79 6.35 2.35
C ASP A 33 -16.00 6.10 0.85
N ASP A 34 -15.86 7.15 0.03
CA ASP A 34 -15.91 7.05 -1.43
C ASP A 34 -14.74 6.21 -1.98
N ASN A 35 -13.56 6.31 -1.37
CA ASN A 35 -12.38 5.52 -1.75
C ASN A 35 -12.48 4.08 -1.26
N LYS A 36 -13.04 3.84 -0.06
CA LYS A 36 -13.40 2.50 0.41
C LYS A 36 -14.34 1.83 -0.60
N LYS A 37 -15.33 2.57 -1.12
CA LYS A 37 -16.25 2.10 -2.16
C LYS A 37 -15.57 1.81 -3.52
N PHE A 38 -14.61 2.62 -3.93
CA PHE A 38 -13.83 2.34 -5.14
C PHE A 38 -13.00 1.05 -5.01
N LEU A 39 -12.35 0.85 -3.86
CA LEU A 39 -11.59 -0.38 -3.57
C LEU A 39 -12.53 -1.60 -3.58
N LEU A 40 -13.74 -1.44 -3.06
CA LEU A 40 -14.87 -2.38 -3.05
C LEU A 40 -15.28 -2.84 -4.45
N ASP A 41 -15.50 -1.90 -5.38
CA ASP A 41 -15.95 -2.24 -6.74
C ASP A 41 -14.90 -3.08 -7.48
N ARG A 42 -13.60 -2.83 -7.24
CA ARG A 42 -12.49 -3.66 -7.74
C ARG A 42 -12.43 -5.06 -7.10
N HIS A 43 -12.90 -5.25 -5.86
CA HIS A 43 -12.95 -6.57 -5.19
C HIS A 43 -13.89 -7.54 -5.89
N ASN A 44 -15.08 -7.05 -6.24
CA ASN A 44 -16.17 -7.87 -6.77
C ASN A 44 -15.90 -8.30 -8.22
N GLU A 45 -14.96 -7.64 -8.91
CA GLU A 45 -14.51 -8.04 -10.25
C GLU A 45 -13.51 -9.22 -10.22
N ILE A 46 -12.81 -9.44 -9.10
CA ILE A 46 -11.74 -10.46 -8.98
C ILE A 46 -12.22 -11.71 -8.20
N SER A 47 -13.21 -11.56 -7.32
CA SER A 47 -13.67 -12.65 -6.46
C SER A 47 -14.78 -13.50 -7.10
N THR A 48 -14.44 -14.74 -7.50
CA THR A 48 -15.43 -15.76 -7.88
C THR A 48 -16.10 -16.37 -6.65
N GLU A 49 -17.40 -16.09 -6.50
CA GLU A 49 -18.44 -16.93 -5.86
C GLU A 49 -18.31 -17.38 -4.38
N ARG A 50 -17.38 -16.90 -3.55
CA ARG A 50 -17.28 -17.38 -2.15
C ARG A 50 -17.63 -16.44 -0.99
N ASP A 51 -17.62 -15.12 -1.17
CA ASP A 51 -17.86 -14.22 -0.03
C ASP A 51 -19.11 -13.37 -0.27
N GLN A 52 -20.27 -14.01 -0.17
CA GLN A 52 -21.52 -13.29 0.06
C GLN A 52 -21.61 -12.92 1.54
N LYS A 53 -21.75 -11.60 1.77
CA LYS A 53 -22.18 -10.92 2.99
C LYS A 53 -21.16 -10.89 4.13
N ASP A 54 -20.40 -9.80 4.17
CA ASP A 54 -20.50 -8.81 5.23
C ASP A 54 -20.16 -7.44 4.61
N ASN A 55 -20.59 -6.33 5.22
CA ASN A 55 -20.31 -4.99 4.69
C ASN A 55 -18.78 -4.86 4.55
N PHE A 56 -18.22 -4.37 3.45
CA PHE A 56 -16.77 -4.19 3.36
C PHE A 56 -16.26 -3.20 4.41
N GLU A 57 -17.13 -2.32 4.90
CA GLU A 57 -16.83 -1.54 6.09
C GLU A 57 -16.55 -2.45 7.28
N ASP A 58 -17.39 -3.47 7.52
CA ASP A 58 -17.13 -4.48 8.57
C ASP A 58 -15.88 -5.30 8.26
N TYR A 59 -15.61 -5.66 7.00
CA TYR A 59 -14.35 -6.33 6.60
C TYR A 59 -13.14 -5.44 6.85
N PHE A 60 -13.17 -4.22 6.35
CA PHE A 60 -12.10 -3.24 6.46
C PHE A 60 -11.83 -2.93 7.93
N ASP A 61 -12.87 -2.65 8.72
CA ASP A 61 -12.75 -2.36 10.14
C ASP A 61 -12.25 -3.61 10.91
N PHE A 62 -12.81 -4.79 10.63
CA PHE A 62 -12.38 -6.05 11.26
C PHE A 62 -10.90 -6.35 11.00
N PHE A 63 -10.48 -6.35 9.74
CA PHE A 63 -9.09 -6.64 9.39
C PHE A 63 -8.16 -5.47 9.74
N MET A 64 -8.61 -4.21 9.75
CA MET A 64 -7.79 -3.09 10.25
C MET A 64 -7.57 -3.13 11.76
N GLU A 65 -8.47 -3.76 12.52
CA GLU A 65 -8.32 -3.97 13.96
C GLU A 65 -7.46 -5.18 14.28
N ASP A 66 -7.73 -6.33 13.65
CA ASP A 66 -7.09 -7.60 14.00
C ASP A 66 -5.81 -7.88 13.20
N GLU A 67 -5.76 -7.50 11.92
CA GLU A 67 -4.72 -7.91 10.97
C GLU A 67 -4.43 -6.81 9.91
N PRO A 68 -3.95 -5.62 10.32
CA PRO A 68 -3.85 -4.44 9.44
C PRO A 68 -2.97 -4.67 8.20
N TYR A 69 -2.03 -5.60 8.27
CA TYR A 69 -1.16 -6.00 7.16
C TYR A 69 -1.95 -6.57 5.97
N VAL A 70 -3.05 -7.28 6.23
CA VAL A 70 -3.88 -7.91 5.18
C VAL A 70 -4.56 -6.84 4.33
N ILE A 71 -5.12 -5.80 4.97
CA ILE A 71 -5.74 -4.68 4.28
C ILE A 71 -4.72 -3.88 3.48
N VAL A 72 -3.52 -3.69 4.04
CA VAL A 72 -2.44 -2.96 3.37
C VAL A 72 -1.98 -3.69 2.08
N GLU A 73 -1.83 -5.01 2.13
CA GLU A 73 -1.47 -5.82 0.97
C GLU A 73 -2.57 -5.78 -0.11
N ASP A 74 -3.83 -5.95 0.31
CA ASP A 74 -4.98 -5.93 -0.58
C ASP A 74 -5.18 -4.58 -1.29
N ILE A 75 -4.96 -3.46 -0.60
CA ILE A 75 -4.97 -2.12 -1.22
C ILE A 75 -3.79 -1.95 -2.19
N GLY A 76 -2.61 -2.47 -1.83
CA GLY A 76 -1.44 -2.48 -2.70
C GLY A 76 -1.71 -3.15 -4.04
N ASP A 77 -2.31 -4.34 -4.02
CA ASP A 77 -2.67 -5.08 -5.23
C ASP A 77 -3.73 -4.38 -6.10
N ARG A 78 -4.49 -3.45 -5.52
CA ARG A 78 -5.58 -2.73 -6.19
C ARG A 78 -5.18 -1.35 -6.70
N THR A 79 -4.03 -0.84 -6.30
CA THR A 79 -3.58 0.51 -6.66
C THR A 79 -2.22 0.45 -7.34
N GLU A 80 -1.78 1.57 -7.95
CA GLU A 80 -0.38 1.68 -8.39
C GLU A 80 0.57 1.96 -7.22
N LEU A 81 0.05 2.11 -5.99
CA LEU A 81 0.82 2.44 -4.80
C LEU A 81 1.38 1.17 -4.16
N SER A 82 2.64 1.27 -3.74
CA SER A 82 3.27 0.29 -2.87
C SER A 82 3.10 0.70 -1.42
N PHE A 83 2.85 -0.28 -0.57
CA PHE A 83 2.70 -0.09 0.86
C PHE A 83 3.76 -0.89 1.62
N TRP A 84 4.36 -0.26 2.61
CA TRP A 84 5.37 -0.88 3.46
C TRP A 84 5.08 -0.56 4.90
N THR A 85 5.01 -1.58 5.74
CA THR A 85 4.84 -1.44 7.18
C THR A 85 6.11 -1.90 7.88
N LEU A 86 6.47 -1.25 8.99
CA LEU A 86 7.53 -1.76 9.84
C LEU A 86 6.93 -2.62 10.94
N PRO A 87 7.48 -3.82 11.22
CA PRO A 87 7.07 -4.63 12.34
C PRO A 87 7.16 -3.82 13.65
N TYR A 88 6.14 -3.99 14.49
CA TYR A 88 6.04 -3.35 15.81
C TYR A 88 5.92 -1.82 15.79
N THR A 89 5.54 -1.24 14.65
CA THR A 89 5.18 0.17 14.54
C THR A 89 3.83 0.31 13.85
N ASP A 90 3.08 1.34 14.22
CA ASP A 90 1.83 1.70 13.54
C ASP A 90 2.10 2.58 12.33
N THR A 91 3.25 2.43 11.68
CA THR A 91 3.71 3.28 10.58
C THR A 91 3.58 2.56 9.25
N VAL A 92 2.98 3.24 8.29
CA VAL A 92 2.81 2.82 6.90
C VAL A 92 3.48 3.82 5.98
N TYR A 93 4.39 3.32 5.17
CA TYR A 93 4.94 4.06 4.03
C TYR A 93 4.10 3.74 2.81
N VAL A 94 3.60 4.79 2.16
CA VAL A 94 2.76 4.69 0.96
C VAL A 94 3.41 5.51 -0.13
N GLY A 95 3.65 4.90 -1.29
CA GLY A 95 4.27 5.61 -2.39
C GLY A 95 4.62 4.70 -3.54
N ILE A 96 5.55 5.16 -4.39
CA ILE A 96 5.97 4.39 -5.57
C ILE A 96 7.49 4.32 -5.59
N SER A 97 8.00 3.14 -5.93
CA SER A 97 9.44 2.92 -6.09
C SER A 97 9.98 3.61 -7.34
N TYR A 98 11.19 4.17 -7.21
CA TYR A 98 11.88 4.89 -8.29
C TYR A 98 12.18 4.01 -9.51
N ASP A 99 12.23 2.69 -9.36
CA ASP A 99 12.44 1.74 -10.45
C ASP A 99 11.24 1.63 -11.42
N THR A 100 10.09 2.21 -11.05
CA THR A 100 8.88 2.25 -11.90
C THR A 100 8.75 3.53 -12.72
N ILE A 101 9.73 4.44 -12.66
CA ILE A 101 9.74 5.65 -13.51
C ILE A 101 9.70 5.22 -14.98
N LYS A 102 8.78 5.79 -15.74
CA LYS A 102 8.66 5.49 -17.18
C LYS A 102 9.81 6.13 -17.95
N ASP A 103 10.24 5.52 -19.05
CA ASP A 103 11.39 5.99 -19.87
C ASP A 103 11.34 7.48 -20.28
N LYS A 104 10.15 8.06 -20.39
CA LYS A 104 9.92 9.45 -20.82
C LYS A 104 9.35 10.35 -19.71
N GLU A 105 9.14 9.79 -18.52
CA GLU A 105 8.62 10.52 -17.36
C GLU A 105 9.78 11.26 -16.69
N THR A 106 9.61 12.58 -16.54
CA THR A 106 10.55 13.39 -15.78
C THR A 106 10.38 13.14 -14.28
N GLY A 107 11.40 13.48 -13.50
CA GLY A 107 11.33 13.33 -12.05
C GLY A 107 10.23 14.15 -11.38
N GLU A 108 9.82 15.29 -11.95
CA GLU A 108 8.71 16.07 -11.41
C GLU A 108 7.36 15.45 -11.78
N GLU A 109 7.18 15.00 -13.02
CA GLU A 109 5.96 14.29 -13.45
C GLU A 109 5.75 13.01 -12.62
N PHE A 110 6.82 12.27 -12.32
CA PHE A 110 6.77 11.12 -11.42
C PHE A 110 6.25 11.53 -10.03
N LYS A 111 6.86 12.56 -9.42
CA LYS A 111 6.46 13.02 -8.08
C LYS A 111 5.01 13.51 -8.06
N GLU A 112 4.59 14.22 -9.10
CA GLU A 112 3.21 14.69 -9.26
C GLU A 112 2.23 13.52 -9.41
N ARG A 113 2.57 12.50 -10.20
CA ARG A 113 1.80 11.26 -10.30
C ARG A 113 1.64 10.57 -8.95
N VAL A 114 2.73 10.41 -8.19
CA VAL A 114 2.66 9.83 -6.85
C VAL A 114 1.76 10.66 -5.93
N ARG A 115 1.93 11.99 -5.90
CA ARG A 115 1.10 12.88 -5.08
C ARG A 115 -0.38 12.72 -5.41
N ASN A 116 -0.72 12.70 -6.69
CA ASN A 116 -2.10 12.57 -7.15
C ASN A 116 -2.69 11.23 -6.74
N LEU A 117 -1.97 10.12 -6.88
CA LEU A 117 -2.43 8.79 -6.46
C LEU A 117 -2.63 8.69 -4.94
N VAL A 118 -1.69 9.23 -4.15
CA VAL A 118 -1.82 9.25 -2.68
C VAL A 118 -3.03 10.08 -2.26
N LYS A 119 -3.25 11.25 -2.88
CA LYS A 119 -4.43 12.08 -2.59
C LYS A 119 -5.73 11.48 -3.09
N GLU A 120 -5.71 10.77 -4.21
CA GLU A 120 -6.86 10.02 -4.68
C GLU A 120 -7.29 8.99 -3.63
N LEU A 121 -6.34 8.34 -2.95
CA LEU A 121 -6.63 7.34 -1.92
C LEU A 121 -6.95 7.90 -0.53
N PHE A 122 -6.21 8.91 -0.06
CA PHE A 122 -6.33 9.44 1.32
C PHE A 122 -7.04 10.80 1.40
N GLY A 123 -7.45 11.35 0.25
CA GLY A 123 -8.02 12.69 0.14
C GLY A 123 -7.00 13.81 0.32
N ASP A 124 -7.49 15.05 0.31
CA ASP A 124 -6.69 16.27 0.50
C ASP A 124 -6.22 16.50 1.95
N SER A 125 -6.46 15.54 2.85
CA SER A 125 -6.01 15.58 4.23
C SER A 125 -4.49 15.42 4.37
N ILE A 126 -3.84 14.82 3.37
CA ILE A 126 -2.39 14.61 3.34
C ILE A 126 -1.67 15.92 3.05
N ASN A 127 -0.82 16.33 3.98
CA ASN A 127 -0.02 17.56 3.88
C ASN A 127 1.04 17.44 2.78
N GLU A 128 1.14 18.43 1.90
CA GLU A 128 2.17 18.49 0.84
C GLU A 128 3.60 18.34 1.38
N ASN A 129 3.87 18.88 2.57
CA ASN A 129 5.20 18.80 3.18
C ASN A 129 5.53 17.42 3.75
N SER A 130 4.57 16.48 3.77
CA SER A 130 4.80 15.10 4.19
C SER A 130 5.39 14.23 3.08
N PHE A 131 5.34 14.69 1.83
CA PHE A 131 5.90 13.94 0.70
C PHE A 131 7.42 14.00 0.68
N GLY A 132 8.04 12.84 0.57
CA GLY A 132 9.49 12.71 0.59
C GLY A 132 9.99 11.40 0.00
N VAL A 133 11.31 11.28 -0.02
CA VAL A 133 11.97 10.01 -0.30
C VAL A 133 12.07 9.24 1.01
N HIS A 134 11.52 8.04 1.03
CA HIS A 134 11.57 7.13 2.16
C HIS A 134 12.30 5.87 1.75
N SER A 135 13.25 5.45 2.57
CA SER A 135 13.98 4.22 2.34
C SER A 135 14.35 3.56 3.64
N GLU A 136 14.13 2.26 3.72
CA GLU A 136 14.61 1.43 4.81
C GLU A 136 15.43 0.28 4.24
N ALA A 137 16.52 -0.04 4.93
CA ALA A 137 17.37 -1.18 4.61
C ALA A 137 17.46 -2.05 5.85
N TRP A 138 16.68 -3.12 5.88
CA TRP A 138 16.75 -4.13 6.92
C TRP A 138 18.13 -4.78 6.88
N ARG A 139 18.98 -4.47 7.87
CA ARG A 139 20.23 -5.18 8.09
C ARG A 139 19.89 -6.52 8.73
N SER A 140 20.03 -7.60 7.96
CA SER A 140 20.09 -8.98 8.46
C SER A 140 21.32 -9.21 9.33
#